data_AF-A0A5J4VYQ8-F1
#
_entry.id   AF-A0A5J4VYQ8-F1
#
_cell.length_a   1.000
_cell.length_b   1.000
_cell.length_c   1.000
_cell.angle_alpha   90.00
_cell.angle_beta   90.00
_cell.angle_gamma   90.00
#
_symmetry.space_group_name_H-M   'P 1'
#
loop_
_entity.id
_entity.type
_entity.pdbx_description
1 polymer ?
#
loop_
_entity_poly.entity_id
_entity_poly.type
_entity_poly.pdbx_seq_one_letter_code
_entity_poly.pdbx_strand_id
1 'polypeptide(L)'
;MLLLKDNLDLNKIMKYLERTVKHASNARKVLMELIEEYPSNTQVIRQLGILLKDIEHSDDEAELLFVQANAIEDSNSKSIHQQ
;
A
#
# COMPACT_ATOMS: atom_id res chain seq x y z
N MET A 1 13.52 -14.99 -19.32
CA MET A 1 14.22 -15.83 -18.32
C MET A 1 13.15 -16.56 -17.54
N LEU A 2 13.03 -17.88 -17.68
CA LEU A 2 12.02 -18.68 -16.99
C LEU A 2 12.59 -19.20 -15.67
N LEU A 3 11.80 -19.13 -14.59
CA LEU A 3 12.16 -19.67 -13.28
C LEU A 3 12.02 -21.20 -13.32
N LEU A 4 13.14 -21.90 -13.51
CA LEU A 4 13.22 -23.37 -13.47
C LEU A 4 13.73 -23.82 -12.09
N LYS A 5 13.22 -24.97 -11.62
CA LYS A 5 13.49 -25.55 -10.28
C LYS A 5 14.99 -25.68 -9.96
N ASP A 6 15.81 -25.87 -11.00
CA ASP A 6 17.25 -26.11 -10.90
C ASP A 6 18.06 -24.81 -10.71
N ASN A 7 17.43 -23.64 -10.90
CA ASN A 7 18.04 -22.31 -10.75
C ASN A 7 17.39 -21.46 -9.63
N LEU A 8 16.58 -22.09 -8.76
CA LEU A 8 15.83 -21.44 -7.70
C LEU A 8 16.42 -21.76 -6.33
N ASP A 9 16.87 -20.74 -5.60
CA ASP A 9 17.17 -20.85 -4.18
C ASP A 9 15.87 -20.68 -3.37
N LEU A 10 15.17 -21.80 -3.18
CA LEU A 10 13.89 -21.84 -2.46
C LEU A 10 14.01 -21.31 -1.03
N ASN A 11 15.12 -21.60 -0.34
CA ASN A 11 15.34 -21.12 1.03
C ASN A 11 15.42 -19.59 1.08
N LYS A 12 16.15 -19.00 0.12
CA LYS A 12 16.27 -17.56 0.00
C LYS A 12 14.93 -16.91 -0.34
N ILE A 13 14.13 -17.53 -1.21
CA ILE A 13 12.79 -17.05 -1.55
C ILE A 13 11.86 -17.09 -0.34
N MET A 14 11.79 -18.22 0.37
CA MET A 14 10.97 -18.34 1.57
C MET A 14 11.38 -17.32 2.64
N LYS A 15 12.69 -17.09 2.82
CA LYS A 15 13.22 -16.05 3.72
C LYS A 15 12.80 -14.64 3.31
N TYR A 16 12.70 -14.34 2.01
CA TYR A 16 12.22 -13.04 1.56
C TYR A 16 10.71 -12.89 1.78
N LEU A 17 9.92 -13.93 1.51
CA LEU A 17 8.48 -13.92 1.78
C LEU A 17 8.19 -13.69 3.27
N GLU A 18 8.87 -14.41 4.17
CA GLU A 18 8.75 -14.21 5.62
C GLU A 18 9.10 -12.77 6.02
N ARG A 19 10.16 -12.21 5.44
CA ARG A 19 10.54 -10.81 5.70
C ARG A 19 9.47 -9.84 5.22
N THR A 20 8.89 -10.03 4.04
CA THR A 20 7.83 -9.17 3.53
C THR A 20 6.66 -9.11 4.52
N VAL A 21 6.17 -10.27 4.97
CA VAL A 21 5.08 -10.34 5.95
C VAL A 21 5.48 -9.71 7.29
N LYS A 22 6.70 -9.95 7.79
CA LYS A 22 7.17 -9.38 9.05
C LYS A 22 7.26 -7.84 9.01
N HIS A 23 7.73 -7.27 7.90
CA HIS A 23 7.86 -5.81 7.78
C HIS A 23 6.52 -5.13 7.47
N ALA A 24 5.53 -5.86 6.96
CA ALA A 24 4.19 -5.34 6.68
C ALA A 24 3.54 -4.72 7.92
N SER A 25 3.56 -5.41 9.06
CA SER A 25 2.98 -4.89 10.31
C SER A 25 3.62 -3.57 10.77
N ASN A 26 4.94 -3.44 10.65
CA ASN A 26 5.64 -2.19 10.95
C ASN A 26 5.30 -1.10 9.94
N ALA A 27 5.22 -1.43 8.65
CA ALA A 27 4.82 -0.50 7.60
C ALA A 27 3.41 0.03 7.83
N ARG A 28 2.46 -0.85 8.20
CA ARG A 28 1.08 -0.46 8.54
C ARG A 28 1.05 0.56 9.65
N LYS A 29 1.79 0.31 10.75
CA LYS A 29 1.86 1.23 11.88
C LYS A 29 2.35 2.63 11.44
N VAL A 30 3.46 2.68 10.71
CA VAL A 30 4.03 3.95 10.22
C VAL A 30 3.07 4.67 9.26
N LEU A 31 2.41 3.93 8.37
CA LEU A 31 1.44 4.50 7.43
C LEU A 31 0.20 5.05 8.14
N MET A 32 -0.28 4.36 9.18
CA MET A 32 -1.38 4.87 10.01
C MET A 32 -0.99 6.16 10.73
N GLU A 33 0.20 6.21 11.35
CA GLU A 33 0.72 7.44 11.99
C GLU A 33 0.83 8.59 10.97
N LEU A 34 1.32 8.32 9.75
CA LEU A 34 1.40 9.32 8.69
C LEU A 34 0.02 9.79 8.18
N ILE A 35 -1.00 8.94 8.18
CA ILE A 35 -2.38 9.34 7.82
C ILE A 35 -2.97 10.23 8.91
N GLU A 36 -2.69 9.96 10.19
CA GLU A 36 -3.12 10.83 11.29
C GLU A 36 -2.47 12.22 11.19
N GLU A 37 -1.17 12.29 10.85
CA GLU A 37 -0.43 13.55 10.71
C GLU A 37 -0.77 14.30 9.40
N TYR A 38 -0.99 13.57 8.30
CA TYR A 38 -1.22 14.11 6.96
C TYR A 38 -2.48 13.49 6.29
N PRO A 39 -3.68 13.77 6.81
CA PRO A 39 -4.91 13.06 6.42
C PRO A 39 -5.38 13.30 4.98
N SER A 40 -4.81 14.30 4.29
CA SER A 40 -5.11 14.59 2.87
C SER A 40 -3.99 14.19 1.92
N ASN A 41 -2.93 13.56 2.41
CA ASN A 41 -1.83 13.09 1.57
C ASN A 41 -2.22 11.79 0.86
N THR A 42 -2.66 11.89 -0.39
CA THR A 42 -3.17 10.75 -1.16
C THR A 42 -2.11 9.70 -1.44
N GLN A 43 -0.83 10.06 -1.47
CA GLN A 43 0.26 9.10 -1.63
C GLN A 43 0.34 8.15 -0.43
N VAL A 44 0.26 8.68 0.80
CA VAL A 44 0.29 7.84 2.02
C VAL A 44 -0.94 6.93 2.08
N ILE A 45 -2.12 7.47 1.78
CA ILE A 45 -3.39 6.71 1.74
C ILE A 45 -3.30 5.56 0.73
N ARG A 46 -2.81 5.81 -0.49
CA ARG A 46 -2.63 4.78 -1.53
C ARG A 46 -1.61 3.73 -1.10
N GLN A 47 -0.51 4.12 -0.45
CA GLN A 47 0.48 3.18 0.07
C GLN A 47 -0.09 2.26 1.15
N LEU A 48 -0.98 2.76 2.02
CA LEU A 48 -1.71 1.90 2.94
C LEU A 48 -2.64 0.94 2.18
N GLY A 49 -3.40 1.43 1.20
CA GLY A 49 -4.27 0.57 0.38
C GLY A 49 -3.52 -0.56 -0.33
N ILE A 50 -2.34 -0.28 -0.88
CA ILE A 50 -1.47 -1.28 -1.51
C ILE A 50 -1.00 -2.33 -0.49
N LEU A 51 -0.58 -1.90 0.71
CA LEU A 51 -0.17 -2.81 1.77
C LEU A 51 -1.32 -3.74 2.17
N LEU A 52 -2.52 -3.19 2.37
CA LEU A 52 -3.71 -3.95 2.76
C LEU A 52 -4.09 -4.97 1.69
N LYS A 53 -4.05 -4.59 0.41
CA LYS A 53 -4.40 -5.47 -0.71
C LYS A 53 -3.38 -6.57 -0.96
N ASP A 54 -2.12 -6.18 -1.13
CA ASP A 54 -1.11 -7.08 -1.69
C ASP A 54 -0.47 -7.98 -0.62
N ILE A 55 -0.48 -7.56 0.64
CA ILE A 55 0.18 -8.30 1.73
C ILE A 55 -0.80 -8.79 2.80
N GLU A 56 -1.74 -7.95 3.24
CA GLU A 56 -2.69 -8.33 4.30
C GLU A 56 -3.97 -8.99 3.75
N HIS A 57 -4.17 -8.94 2.43
CA HIS A 57 -5.33 -9.48 1.73
C HIS A 57 -6.67 -8.92 2.23
N SER A 58 -6.68 -7.66 2.66
CA SER A 58 -7.86 -6.89 3.09
C SER A 58 -8.39 -6.03 1.93
N ASP A 59 -8.94 -6.68 0.91
CA ASP A 59 -9.38 -6.02 -0.33
C ASP A 59 -10.43 -4.93 -0.11
N ASP A 60 -11.41 -5.17 0.77
CA ASP A 60 -12.48 -4.22 1.06
C ASP A 60 -11.93 -2.93 1.71
N GLU A 61 -11.00 -3.07 2.66
CA GLU A 61 -10.36 -1.92 3.31
C GLU A 61 -9.46 -1.15 2.33
N ALA A 62 -8.75 -1.87 1.45
CA ALA A 62 -7.91 -1.26 0.43
C ALA A 62 -8.73 -0.42 -0.56
N GLU A 63 -9.89 -0.93 -1.00
CA GLU A 63 -10.78 -0.22 -1.91
C GLU A 63 -11.30 1.08 -1.31
N LEU A 64 -11.67 1.08 -0.02
CA LEU A 64 -12.09 2.29 0.69
C LEU A 64 -11.00 3.36 0.68
N LEU A 65 -9.74 2.97 0.87
CA LEU A 65 -8.60 3.90 0.83
C LEU A 65 -8.36 4.45 -0.58
N PHE A 66 -8.52 3.63 -1.63
CA PHE A 66 -8.40 4.12 -3.01
C PHE A 66 -9.52 5.09 -3.38
N VAL A 67 -10.75 4.80 -2.98
CA VAL A 67 -11.89 5.72 -3.13
C VAL A 67 -11.64 7.04 -2.40
N GLN A 68 -11.13 6.98 -1.16
CA GLN A 68 -10.78 8.17 -0.39
C GLN A 68 -9.71 9.02 -1.10
N ALA A 69 -8.63 8.40 -1.58
CA ALA A 69 -7.56 9.08 -2.29
C ALA A 69 -8.07 9.77 -3.57
N ASN A 70 -8.90 9.07 -4.36
CA ASN A 70 -9.51 9.63 -5.57
C ASN A 70 -10.40 10.85 -5.23
N ALA A 71 -11.22 10.76 -4.18
CA ALA A 71 -12.10 11.85 -3.78
C ALA A 71 -11.33 13.12 -3.37
N ILE A 72 -10.17 12.97 -2.71
CA ILE A 72 -9.29 14.09 -2.34
C ILE A 72 -8.66 14.74 -3.58
N GLU A 73 -8.14 13.93 -4.51
CA GLU A 73 -7.58 14.43 -5.77
C GLU A 73 -8.64 15.15 -6.64
N ASP A 74 -9.85 14.60 -6.72
CA ASP A 74 -10.98 15.21 -7.41
C ASP A 74 -11.39 16.55 -6.78
N SER A 75 -11.36 16.64 -5.45
CA SER A 75 -11.67 17.87 -4.74
C SER A 75 -10.62 18.94 -5.00
N ASN A 76 -9.33 18.57 -4.94
CA ASN A 76 -8.23 19.49 -5.17
C ASN A 76 -8.20 20.01 -6.62
N SER A 77 -8.47 19.14 -7.61
CA SER A 77 -8.53 19.56 -9.01
C SER A 77 -9.68 20.55 -9.28
N LYS A 78 -10.86 20.31 -8.70
CA LYS A 78 -12.00 21.25 -8.79
C LYS A 78 -11.70 22.61 -8.17
N SER A 79 -10.97 22.65 -7.05
CA SER A 79 -10.56 23.91 -6.42
C SER A 79 -9.59 24.73 -7.28
N ILE A 80 -8.71 24.07 -8.04
CA ILE A 80 -7.75 24.73 -8.94
C ILE A 80 -8.46 25.34 -10.16
N HIS A 81 -9.50 24.69 -10.68
CA HIS A 81 -10.24 25.17 -11.85
C HIS A 81 -11.31 26.24 -11.54
N GLN A 82 -11.53 26.57 -10.27
CA GLN A 82 -12.49 27.60 -9.83
C GLN A 82 -11.83 28.92 -9.40
N GLN A 83 -10.49 29.03 -9.51
CA GLN A 83 -9.71 30.25 -9.27
C GLN A 83 -9.31 30.91 -10.59
#